data_AF-A0A812JNT5-F1
#
_entry.id   AF-A0A812JNT5-F1
#
_cell.length_a   1.000
_cell.length_b   1.000
_cell.length_c   1.000
_cell.angle_alpha   90.00
_cell.angle_beta   90.00
_cell.angle_gamma   90.00
#
_symmetry.space_group_name_H-M   'P 1'
#
loop_
_entity.id
_entity.type
_entity.pdbx_description
1 polymer ?
#
loop_
_entity_poly.entity_id
_entity_poly.type
_entity_poly.pdbx_seq_one_letter_code
_entity_poly.pdbx_strand_id
1 'polypeptide(L)'
;MEGDAKGTKRSVWLAWKADAQQSRVTRQARDAANAEAQKLQLLLADEQRKNDELHKSAAQILADKKAAAHRQIEYIAAKWAGGNRKGAMTGVFRGWHGYTMDSKRKGRKNQAVHAALTKALLGEAKGACKNALINWHMLTKDEKNERKREADAKEAELKLAKSREEQEAELERMILQAQHGADAAKARAWHATQMVLKKWLGGGAKGLLKQFFQDWQAFVADVKQAAVQKESVKESVMRFILSDQRGLLYTCVNSWLNYVRFEIKHQRMMEQQQQKMDALEQGLSNLMKKQEVQMMRAAEAFGSKQGPVLMGMALRAWHELSIGEREREEAERERLVQLEELERQHEAAEQKRHQLIARALDGMGCKRTRVILAEYFSAWAYLWDTEKLEKMVKLSHNSQMQKYSEYILGKHLQKNAGALLAASFREWHMETRASAHALHSDSMEERLREMMEYAQQLEQQRADLQEQLQLYYQQIDLITETLQKELQTKEELASELRDAYDKMRQQSKVPLTTPSTMASLESRSRTSSVEARRKETTATPKGPRTPRPSTSTPGAANTAAANTSSSAGAKGTLSEPLAMPTLPPARRSRGREDSPTSCDWKTAVQRMSEEGLVHLES
;
A
#
# COMPACT_ATOMS: atom_id res chain seq x y z
N MET A 1 -30.93 134.96 7.40
CA MET A 1 -29.65 134.48 6.83
C MET A 1 -29.23 133.11 7.40
N GLU A 2 -30.19 132.20 7.66
CA GLU A 2 -29.92 130.84 8.18
C GLU A 2 -30.17 129.72 7.14
N GLY A 3 -30.64 130.07 5.94
CA GLY A 3 -30.96 129.14 4.86
C GLY A 3 -29.73 128.62 4.10
N ASP A 4 -28.77 129.48 3.81
CA ASP A 4 -27.58 129.12 3.00
C ASP A 4 -26.59 128.22 3.73
N ALA A 5 -26.47 128.36 5.06
CA ALA A 5 -25.61 127.50 5.89
C ALA A 5 -26.17 126.07 6.07
N LYS A 6 -27.51 125.90 6.04
CA LYS A 6 -28.16 124.58 6.08
C LYS A 6 -28.10 123.90 4.71
N GLY A 7 -28.21 124.66 3.62
CA GLY A 7 -28.04 124.18 2.25
C GLY A 7 -26.64 123.64 1.96
N THR A 8 -25.59 124.37 2.38
CA THR A 8 -24.19 123.92 2.24
C THR A 8 -23.87 122.69 3.08
N LYS A 9 -24.36 122.59 4.33
CA LYS A 9 -24.19 121.37 5.13
C LYS A 9 -24.87 120.15 4.50
N ARG A 10 -26.06 120.33 3.90
CA ARG A 10 -26.78 119.25 3.20
C ARG A 10 -26.10 118.84 1.89
N SER A 11 -25.56 119.78 1.11
CA SER A 11 -24.82 119.45 -0.12
C SER A 11 -23.52 118.72 0.19
N VAL A 12 -22.77 119.16 1.20
CA VAL A 12 -21.55 118.48 1.68
C VAL A 12 -21.87 117.09 2.21
N TRP A 13 -22.97 116.91 2.96
CA TRP A 13 -23.39 115.59 3.44
C TRP A 13 -23.83 114.66 2.29
N LEU A 14 -24.56 115.17 1.28
CA LEU A 14 -24.93 114.38 0.10
C LEU A 14 -23.72 113.99 -0.74
N ALA A 15 -22.76 114.91 -0.92
CA ALA A 15 -21.49 114.63 -1.59
C ALA A 15 -20.68 113.57 -0.83
N TRP A 16 -20.57 113.70 0.50
CA TRP A 16 -19.92 112.70 1.35
C TRP A 16 -20.62 111.35 1.30
N LYS A 17 -21.97 111.31 1.33
CA LYS A 17 -22.74 110.07 1.24
C LYS A 17 -22.58 109.40 -0.13
N ALA A 18 -22.60 110.18 -1.21
CA ALA A 18 -22.34 109.70 -2.57
C ALA A 18 -20.92 109.13 -2.67
N ASP A 19 -19.92 109.84 -2.12
CA ASP A 19 -18.52 109.40 -2.10
C ASP A 19 -18.30 108.16 -1.22
N ALA A 20 -18.96 108.06 -0.07
CA ALA A 20 -18.93 106.87 0.78
C ALA A 20 -19.59 105.66 0.11
N GLN A 21 -20.68 105.88 -0.64
CA GLN A 21 -21.35 104.84 -1.39
C GLN A 21 -20.53 104.40 -2.61
N GLN A 22 -19.90 105.34 -3.33
CA GLN A 22 -18.93 105.07 -4.40
C GLN A 22 -17.72 104.30 -3.85
N SER A 23 -17.21 104.68 -2.69
CA SER A 23 -16.12 104.00 -1.97
C SER A 23 -16.50 102.57 -1.56
N ARG A 24 -17.75 102.34 -1.18
CA ARG A 24 -18.25 100.99 -0.86
C ARG A 24 -18.37 100.12 -2.11
N VAL A 25 -18.93 100.65 -3.19
CA VAL A 25 -19.04 99.93 -4.47
C VAL A 25 -17.66 99.62 -5.05
N THR A 26 -16.72 100.57 -4.99
CA THR A 26 -15.34 100.34 -5.45
C THR A 26 -14.60 99.33 -4.58
N ARG A 27 -14.80 99.32 -3.25
CA ARG A 27 -14.29 98.24 -2.38
C ARG A 27 -14.89 96.89 -2.72
N GLN A 28 -16.21 96.80 -2.89
CA GLN A 28 -16.87 95.55 -3.29
C GLN A 28 -16.40 95.05 -4.65
N ALA A 29 -16.22 95.95 -5.63
CA ALA A 29 -15.65 95.62 -6.93
C ALA A 29 -14.20 95.14 -6.82
N ARG A 30 -13.39 95.77 -5.95
CA ARG A 30 -12.00 95.35 -5.68
C ARG A 30 -11.93 94.00 -4.97
N ASP A 31 -12.79 93.75 -4.00
CA ASP A 31 -12.86 92.48 -3.27
C ASP A 31 -13.34 91.35 -4.20
N ALA A 32 -14.34 91.63 -5.05
CA ALA A 32 -14.79 90.70 -6.08
C ALA A 32 -13.68 90.38 -7.09
N ALA A 33 -12.96 91.40 -7.57
CA ALA A 33 -11.81 91.21 -8.46
C ALA A 33 -10.68 90.43 -7.79
N ASN A 34 -10.40 90.68 -6.51
CA ASN A 34 -9.41 89.92 -5.73
C ASN A 34 -9.84 88.46 -5.54
N ALA A 35 -11.12 88.20 -5.25
CA ALA A 35 -11.65 86.84 -5.10
C ALA A 35 -11.60 86.07 -6.42
N GLU A 36 -11.91 86.73 -7.54
CA GLU A 36 -11.79 86.16 -8.88
C GLU A 36 -10.32 85.88 -9.24
N ALA A 37 -9.41 86.81 -8.92
CA ALA A 37 -7.97 86.61 -9.12
C ALA A 37 -7.44 85.42 -8.30
N GLN A 38 -7.88 85.25 -7.04
CA GLN A 38 -7.52 84.08 -6.22
C GLN A 38 -8.07 82.77 -6.80
N LYS A 39 -9.32 82.78 -7.29
CA LYS A 39 -9.92 81.62 -7.95
C LYS A 39 -9.15 81.23 -9.21
N LEU A 40 -8.76 82.21 -10.04
CA LEU A 40 -7.93 81.97 -11.23
C LEU A 40 -6.53 81.46 -10.86
N GLN A 41 -5.91 81.97 -9.81
CA GLN A 41 -4.63 81.45 -9.30
C GLN A 41 -4.73 79.99 -8.85
N LEU A 42 -5.82 79.61 -8.15
CA LEU A 42 -6.05 78.21 -7.76
C LEU A 42 -6.25 77.29 -8.97
N LEU A 43 -7.04 77.72 -9.96
CA LEU A 43 -7.23 76.95 -11.19
C LEU A 43 -5.92 76.78 -11.97
N LEU A 44 -5.11 77.84 -12.05
CA LEU A 44 -3.82 77.80 -12.73
C LEU A 44 -2.82 76.88 -12.00
N ALA A 45 -2.82 76.89 -10.66
CA ALA A 45 -2.01 75.97 -9.86
C ALA A 45 -2.46 74.50 -10.02
N ASP A 46 -3.76 74.23 -10.10
CA ASP A 46 -4.27 72.87 -10.33
C ASP A 46 -3.96 72.38 -11.76
N GLU A 47 -4.07 73.23 -12.77
CA GLU A 47 -3.67 72.88 -14.14
C GLU A 47 -2.16 72.66 -14.26
N GLN A 48 -1.33 73.45 -13.57
CA GLN A 48 0.11 73.19 -13.48
C GLN A 48 0.41 71.84 -12.85
N ARG A 49 -0.26 71.47 -11.74
CA ARG A 49 -0.11 70.16 -11.12
C ARG A 49 -0.50 69.01 -12.06
N LYS A 50 -1.63 69.14 -12.76
CA LYS A 50 -2.06 68.13 -13.75
C LYS A 50 -1.04 67.98 -14.88
N ASN A 51 -0.51 69.09 -15.40
CA ASN A 51 0.54 69.05 -16.43
C ASN A 51 1.81 68.38 -15.91
N ASP A 52 2.25 68.69 -14.69
CA ASP A 52 3.40 68.03 -14.07
C ASP A 52 3.18 66.52 -13.89
N GLU A 53 1.96 66.10 -13.51
CA GLU A 53 1.59 64.69 -13.42
C GLU A 53 1.59 64.00 -14.78
N LEU A 54 1.07 64.66 -15.82
CA LEU A 54 1.10 64.16 -17.20
C LEU A 54 2.54 64.02 -17.70
N HIS A 55 3.41 65.00 -17.43
CA HIS A 55 4.83 64.92 -17.78
C HIS A 55 5.55 63.78 -17.05
N LYS A 56 5.29 63.60 -15.74
CA LYS A 56 5.83 62.48 -14.96
C LYS A 56 5.34 61.13 -15.49
N SER A 57 4.06 61.01 -15.85
CA SER A 57 3.47 59.81 -16.43
C SER A 57 4.09 59.49 -17.80
N ALA A 58 4.21 60.49 -18.68
CA ALA A 58 4.83 60.33 -19.99
C ALA A 58 6.31 59.92 -19.89
N ALA A 59 7.06 60.54 -18.97
CA ALA A 59 8.45 60.19 -18.69
C ALA A 59 8.58 58.74 -18.20
N GLN A 60 7.68 58.28 -17.33
CA GLN A 60 7.65 56.90 -16.86
C GLN A 60 7.35 55.91 -18.00
N ILE A 61 6.38 56.21 -18.86
CA ILE A 61 6.05 55.37 -20.03
C ILE A 61 7.25 55.25 -20.98
N LEU A 62 7.98 56.35 -21.22
CA LEU A 62 9.19 56.35 -22.03
C LEU A 62 10.31 55.51 -21.38
N ALA A 63 10.50 55.63 -20.07
CA ALA A 63 11.46 54.82 -19.33
C ALA A 63 11.12 53.32 -19.41
N ASP A 64 9.84 52.96 -19.26
CA ASP A 64 9.38 51.57 -19.35
C ASP A 64 9.57 51.01 -20.78
N LYS A 65 9.28 51.80 -21.82
CA LYS A 65 9.55 51.44 -23.22
C LYS A 65 11.04 51.23 -23.48
N LYS A 66 11.90 52.12 -22.97
CA LYS A 66 13.36 52.00 -23.09
C LYS A 66 13.87 50.73 -22.39
N ALA A 67 13.37 50.43 -21.19
CA ALA A 67 13.72 49.22 -20.46
C ALA A 67 13.27 47.94 -21.22
N ALA A 68 12.06 47.95 -21.81
CA ALA A 68 11.58 46.84 -22.64
C ALA A 68 12.45 46.62 -23.88
N ALA A 69 12.82 47.69 -24.58
CA ALA A 69 13.73 47.61 -25.72
C ALA A 69 15.11 47.05 -25.32
N HIS A 70 15.66 47.49 -24.18
CA HIS A 70 16.92 46.95 -23.64
C HIS A 70 16.83 45.45 -23.36
N ARG A 71 15.75 44.97 -22.72
CA ARG A 71 15.53 43.54 -22.47
C ARG A 71 15.46 42.74 -23.78
N GLN A 72 14.86 43.30 -24.83
CA GLN A 72 14.79 42.66 -26.15
C GLN A 72 16.17 42.59 -26.82
N ILE A 73 16.98 43.65 -26.71
CA ILE A 73 18.37 43.65 -27.21
C ILE A 73 19.20 42.62 -26.45
N GLU A 74 19.09 42.55 -25.12
CA GLU A 74 19.77 41.53 -24.30
C GLU A 74 19.36 40.11 -24.69
N TYR A 75 18.07 39.87 -24.97
CA TYR A 75 17.58 38.59 -25.45
C TYR A 75 18.22 38.20 -26.79
N ILE A 76 18.25 39.13 -27.75
CA ILE A 76 18.87 38.90 -29.07
C ILE A 76 20.38 38.66 -28.92
N ALA A 77 21.06 39.44 -28.08
CA ALA A 77 22.49 39.28 -27.81
C ALA A 77 22.79 37.92 -27.15
N ALA A 78 21.97 37.48 -26.20
CA ALA A 78 22.10 36.15 -25.59
C ALA A 78 21.90 35.05 -26.63
N LYS A 79 20.89 35.19 -27.52
CA LYS A 79 20.62 34.27 -28.63
C LYS A 79 21.80 34.17 -29.60
N TRP A 80 22.45 35.29 -29.89
CA TRP A 80 23.62 35.35 -30.74
C TRP A 80 24.86 34.73 -30.08
N ALA A 81 25.17 35.10 -28.83
CA ALA A 81 26.36 34.64 -28.12
C ALA A 81 26.33 33.16 -27.71
N GLY A 82 25.16 32.61 -27.36
CA GLY A 82 25.01 31.23 -26.91
C GLY A 82 24.61 30.23 -28.00
N GLY A 83 24.37 30.70 -29.23
CA GLY A 83 23.62 29.98 -30.24
C GLY A 83 22.11 29.96 -29.96
N ASN A 84 21.31 29.72 -31.00
CA ASN A 84 19.85 29.89 -30.98
C ASN A 84 19.15 29.22 -29.78
N ARG A 85 19.60 28.02 -29.39
CA ARG A 85 18.99 27.20 -28.34
C ARG A 85 19.39 27.64 -26.92
N LYS A 86 20.69 27.72 -26.62
CA LYS A 86 21.18 28.09 -25.27
C LYS A 86 20.85 29.53 -24.94
N GLY A 87 20.97 30.44 -25.92
CA GLY A 87 20.68 31.85 -25.72
C GLY A 87 19.19 32.14 -25.52
N ALA A 88 18.29 31.45 -26.25
CA ALA A 88 16.85 31.56 -26.01
C ALA A 88 16.46 31.10 -24.59
N MET A 89 17.01 29.97 -24.14
CA MET A 89 16.83 29.44 -22.78
C MET A 89 17.28 30.45 -21.71
N THR A 90 18.52 30.95 -21.80
CA THR A 90 19.04 31.92 -20.83
C THR A 90 18.22 33.21 -20.83
N GLY A 91 17.78 33.68 -21.99
CA GLY A 91 16.93 34.86 -22.13
C GLY A 91 15.56 34.68 -21.47
N VAL A 92 14.90 33.53 -21.66
CA VAL A 92 13.61 33.22 -21.03
C VAL A 92 13.74 33.16 -19.50
N PHE A 93 14.75 32.47 -18.97
CA PHE A 93 14.97 32.40 -17.51
C PHE A 93 15.25 33.77 -16.89
N ARG A 94 16.09 34.59 -17.53
CA ARG A 94 16.40 35.94 -17.05
C ARG A 94 15.16 36.84 -17.10
N GLY A 95 14.38 36.76 -18.17
CA GLY A 95 13.10 37.48 -18.31
C GLY A 95 12.08 37.09 -17.25
N TRP A 96 11.91 35.79 -16.99
CA TRP A 96 11.02 35.28 -15.95
C TRP A 96 11.48 35.70 -14.55
N HIS A 97 12.78 35.59 -14.26
CA HIS A 97 13.34 36.06 -13.00
C HIS A 97 13.11 37.57 -12.78
N GLY A 98 13.37 38.39 -13.81
CA GLY A 98 13.08 39.82 -13.76
C GLY A 98 11.60 40.12 -13.49
N TYR A 99 10.70 39.44 -14.19
CA TYR A 99 9.25 39.59 -14.00
C TYR A 99 8.81 39.21 -12.58
N THR A 100 9.29 38.07 -12.05
CA THR A 100 8.93 37.64 -10.69
C THR A 100 9.44 38.62 -9.62
N MET A 101 10.65 39.16 -9.81
CA MET A 101 11.19 40.20 -8.93
C MET A 101 10.41 41.52 -9.01
N ASP A 102 10.05 41.98 -10.22
CA ASP A 102 9.24 43.17 -10.43
C ASP A 102 7.84 43.02 -9.79
N SER A 103 7.22 41.85 -9.96
CA SER A 103 5.92 41.53 -9.35
C SER A 103 6.02 41.53 -7.82
N LYS A 104 7.06 40.91 -7.24
CA LYS A 104 7.32 40.96 -5.79
C LYS A 104 7.52 42.39 -5.30
N ARG A 105 8.26 43.22 -6.06
CA ARG A 105 8.51 44.63 -5.72
C ARG A 105 7.23 45.45 -5.72
N LYS A 106 6.37 45.29 -6.73
CA LYS A 106 5.04 45.94 -6.80
C LYS A 106 4.15 45.47 -5.64
N GLY A 107 4.14 44.17 -5.34
CA GLY A 107 3.44 43.62 -4.18
C GLY A 107 3.86 44.28 -2.87
N ARG A 108 5.18 44.39 -2.62
CA ARG A 108 5.72 45.07 -1.42
C ARG A 108 5.36 46.56 -1.37
N LYS A 109 5.41 47.28 -2.50
CA LYS A 109 5.01 48.70 -2.56
C LYS A 109 3.53 48.86 -2.21
N ASN A 110 2.65 48.06 -2.79
CA ASN A 110 1.22 48.12 -2.50
C ASN A 110 0.94 47.77 -1.03
N GLN A 111 1.62 46.76 -0.49
CA GLN A 111 1.50 46.39 0.92
C GLN A 111 2.00 47.52 1.85
N ALA A 112 3.08 48.22 1.49
CA ALA A 112 3.57 49.37 2.23
C ALA A 112 2.57 50.55 2.20
N VAL A 113 1.96 50.83 1.05
CA VAL A 113 0.90 51.85 0.92
C VAL A 113 -0.32 51.48 1.75
N HIS A 114 -0.80 50.23 1.67
CA HIS A 114 -1.89 49.75 2.52
C HIS A 114 -1.54 49.85 4.00
N ALA A 115 -0.30 49.51 4.38
CA ALA A 115 0.14 49.61 5.75
C ALA A 115 0.17 51.05 6.25
N ALA A 116 0.67 51.99 5.42
CA ALA A 116 0.70 53.42 5.71
C ALA A 116 -0.72 54.01 5.85
N LEU A 117 -1.62 53.71 4.92
CA LEU A 117 -3.02 54.12 4.99
C LEU A 117 -3.72 53.58 6.24
N THR A 118 -3.48 52.31 6.58
CA THR A 118 -4.06 51.69 7.77
C THR A 118 -3.55 52.32 9.07
N LYS A 119 -2.26 52.67 9.13
CA LYS A 119 -1.67 53.43 10.25
C LYS A 119 -2.21 54.86 10.33
N ALA A 120 -2.38 55.54 9.20
CA ALA A 120 -2.93 56.90 9.15
C ALA A 120 -4.38 56.97 9.64
N LEU A 121 -5.21 55.99 9.28
CA LEU A 121 -6.63 55.98 9.63
C LEU A 121 -6.91 55.49 11.06
N LEU A 122 -6.11 54.56 11.59
CA LEU A 122 -6.37 53.92 12.89
C LEU A 122 -5.44 54.39 14.01
N GLY A 123 -4.44 55.21 13.67
CA GLY A 123 -3.31 55.50 14.53
C GLY A 123 -2.23 54.42 14.44
N GLU A 124 -1.00 54.76 14.85
CA GLU A 124 0.18 53.94 14.58
C GLU A 124 0.11 52.55 15.22
N ALA A 125 -0.25 52.47 16.51
CA ALA A 125 -0.33 51.22 17.25
C ALA A 125 -1.44 50.28 16.71
N LYS A 126 -2.67 50.79 16.56
CA LYS A 126 -3.81 50.00 16.07
C LYS A 126 -3.63 49.58 14.62
N GLY A 127 -3.07 50.47 13.78
CA GLY A 127 -2.77 50.16 12.40
C GLY A 127 -1.68 49.08 12.24
N ALA A 128 -0.63 49.13 13.07
CA ALA A 128 0.39 48.09 13.10
C ALA A 128 -0.19 46.72 13.49
N CYS A 129 -1.00 46.66 14.56
CA CYS A 129 -1.68 45.42 14.96
C CYS A 129 -2.59 44.87 13.85
N LYS A 130 -3.40 45.72 13.20
CA LYS A 130 -4.27 45.29 12.10
C LYS A 130 -3.46 44.75 10.91
N ASN A 131 -2.35 45.39 10.53
CA ASN A 131 -1.48 44.89 9.48
C ASN A 131 -0.84 43.54 9.85
N ALA A 132 -0.43 43.35 11.10
CA ALA A 132 0.11 42.07 11.58
C ALA A 132 -0.94 40.95 11.47
N LEU A 133 -2.19 41.22 11.87
CA LEU A 133 -3.30 40.27 11.74
C LEU A 133 -3.64 39.96 10.27
N ILE A 134 -3.63 40.95 9.38
CA ILE A 134 -3.84 40.74 7.94
C ILE A 134 -2.72 39.86 7.37
N ASN A 135 -1.47 40.14 7.71
CA ASN A 135 -0.33 39.35 7.25
C ASN A 135 -0.41 37.91 7.78
N TRP A 136 -0.75 37.72 9.05
CA TRP A 136 -0.96 36.38 9.62
C TRP A 136 -2.12 35.63 8.96
N HIS A 137 -3.23 36.31 8.68
CA HIS A 137 -4.34 35.75 7.92
C HIS A 137 -3.93 35.33 6.50
N MET A 138 -3.11 36.14 5.81
CA MET A 138 -2.59 35.79 4.49
C MET A 138 -1.65 34.58 4.55
N LEU A 139 -0.74 34.53 5.53
CA LEU A 139 0.16 33.39 5.71
C LEU A 139 -0.61 32.09 6.00
N THR A 140 -1.59 32.12 6.89
CA THR A 140 -2.43 30.94 7.19
C THR A 140 -3.29 30.52 6.00
N LYS A 141 -3.78 31.47 5.20
CA LYS A 141 -4.49 31.19 3.94
C LYS A 141 -3.57 30.57 2.89
N ASP A 142 -2.35 31.08 2.76
CA ASP A 142 -1.35 30.55 1.83
C ASP A 142 -0.91 29.14 2.23
N GLU A 143 -0.66 28.89 3.52
CA GLU A 143 -0.37 27.56 4.05
C GLU A 143 -1.52 26.58 3.82
N LYS A 144 -2.78 27.01 4.03
CA LYS A 144 -3.96 26.19 3.69
C LYS A 144 -4.03 25.87 2.20
N ASN A 145 -3.72 26.84 1.34
CA ASN A 145 -3.70 26.62 -0.11
C ASN A 145 -2.54 25.70 -0.54
N GLU A 146 -1.39 25.79 0.12
CA GLU A 146 -0.24 24.92 -0.11
C GLU A 146 -0.55 23.48 0.27
N ARG A 147 -1.10 23.24 1.47
CA ARG A 147 -1.60 21.91 1.87
C ARG A 147 -2.65 21.36 0.90
N LYS A 148 -3.53 22.22 0.37
CA LYS A 148 -4.49 21.81 -0.66
C LYS A 148 -3.78 21.42 -1.97
N ARG A 149 -2.81 22.20 -2.43
CA ARG A 149 -2.04 21.87 -3.64
C ARG A 149 -1.23 20.59 -3.47
N GLU A 150 -0.66 20.35 -2.28
CA GLU A 150 0.03 19.10 -1.97
C GLU A 150 -0.93 17.91 -1.97
N ALA A 151 -2.15 18.07 -1.43
CA ALA A 151 -3.18 17.05 -1.50
C ALA A 151 -3.63 16.78 -2.95
N ASP A 152 -3.89 17.83 -3.72
CA ASP A 152 -4.25 17.73 -5.15
C ASP A 152 -3.11 17.09 -5.97
N ALA A 153 -1.84 17.39 -5.64
CA ALA A 153 -0.66 16.80 -6.28
C ALA A 153 -0.53 15.31 -5.94
N LYS A 154 -0.71 14.92 -4.67
CA LYS A 154 -0.73 13.51 -4.26
C LYS A 154 -1.88 12.74 -4.91
N GLU A 155 -3.05 13.36 -5.05
CA GLU A 155 -4.18 12.76 -5.76
C GLU A 155 -3.87 12.58 -7.25
N ALA A 156 -3.22 13.55 -7.89
CA ALA A 156 -2.78 13.45 -9.28
C ALA A 156 -1.71 12.36 -9.47
N GLU A 157 -0.75 12.25 -8.55
CA GLU A 157 0.28 11.21 -8.55
C GLU A 157 -0.35 9.81 -8.38
N LEU A 158 -1.32 9.67 -7.48
CA LEU A 158 -2.06 8.42 -7.29
C LEU A 158 -2.90 8.04 -8.52
N LYS A 159 -3.47 9.03 -9.23
CA LYS A 159 -4.17 8.80 -10.51
C LYS A 159 -3.20 8.38 -11.62
N LEU A 160 -2.03 9.00 -11.71
CA LEU A 160 -1.00 8.61 -12.67
C LEU A 160 -0.45 7.22 -12.38
N ALA A 161 -0.22 6.87 -11.11
CA ALA A 161 0.19 5.53 -10.70
C ALA A 161 -0.85 4.47 -11.10
N LYS A 162 -2.14 4.71 -10.84
CA LYS A 162 -3.22 3.83 -11.28
C LYS A 162 -3.30 3.70 -12.79
N SER A 163 -3.14 4.80 -13.53
CA SER A 163 -3.13 4.76 -14.99
C SER A 163 -1.95 3.97 -15.54
N ARG A 164 -0.78 4.00 -14.88
CA ARG A 164 0.38 3.19 -15.25
C ARG A 164 0.13 1.71 -14.99
N GLU A 165 -0.41 1.37 -13.82
CA GLU A 165 -0.80 -0.01 -13.49
C GLU A 165 -1.85 -0.56 -14.47
N GLU A 166 -2.84 0.25 -14.87
CA GLU A 166 -3.82 -0.12 -15.89
C GLU A 166 -3.18 -0.33 -17.27
N GLN A 167 -2.23 0.52 -17.67
CA GLN A 167 -1.49 0.38 -18.93
C GLN A 167 -0.57 -0.85 -18.94
N GLU A 168 0.13 -1.12 -17.83
CA GLU A 168 0.96 -2.31 -17.65
C GLU A 168 0.09 -3.58 -17.75
N ALA A 169 -1.06 -3.60 -17.08
CA ALA A 169 -2.01 -4.71 -17.16
C ALA A 169 -2.60 -4.88 -18.58
N GLU A 170 -2.84 -3.79 -19.31
CA GLU A 170 -3.28 -3.86 -20.71
C GLU A 170 -2.18 -4.40 -21.63
N LEU A 171 -0.93 -3.95 -21.46
CA LEU A 171 0.22 -4.44 -22.20
C LEU A 171 0.46 -5.93 -21.94
N GLU A 172 0.35 -6.37 -20.68
CA GLU A 172 0.42 -7.79 -20.32
C GLU A 172 -0.68 -8.60 -21.02
N ARG A 173 -1.92 -8.10 -21.07
CA ARG A 173 -3.00 -8.76 -21.83
C ARG A 173 -2.67 -8.83 -23.32
N MET A 174 -2.13 -7.77 -23.91
CA MET A 174 -1.72 -7.77 -25.33
C MET A 174 -0.60 -8.77 -25.60
N ILE A 175 0.39 -8.88 -24.69
CA ILE A 175 1.47 -9.86 -24.79
C ILE A 175 0.90 -11.28 -24.72
N LEU A 176 0.02 -11.57 -23.76
CA LEU A 176 -0.63 -12.87 -23.65
C LEU A 176 -1.46 -13.19 -24.90
N GLN A 177 -2.18 -12.21 -25.45
CA GLN A 177 -2.94 -12.39 -26.69
C GLN A 177 -2.03 -12.65 -27.90
N ALA A 178 -0.90 -11.95 -28.00
CA ALA A 178 0.09 -12.17 -29.04
C ALA A 178 0.77 -13.54 -28.91
N GLN A 179 1.07 -13.99 -27.69
CA GLN A 179 1.59 -15.33 -27.40
C GLN A 179 0.57 -16.41 -27.81
N HIS A 180 -0.70 -16.26 -27.42
CA HIS A 180 -1.76 -17.16 -27.87
C HIS A 180 -1.90 -17.17 -29.40
N GLY A 181 -1.77 -16.01 -30.05
CA GLY A 181 -1.77 -15.91 -31.52
C GLY A 181 -0.58 -16.64 -32.17
N ALA A 182 0.62 -16.48 -31.60
CA ALA A 182 1.83 -17.14 -32.05
C ALA A 182 1.75 -18.66 -31.85
N ASP A 183 1.24 -19.11 -30.70
CA ASP A 183 1.06 -20.53 -30.41
C ASP A 183 -0.03 -21.15 -31.29
N ALA A 184 -1.12 -20.43 -31.57
CA ALA A 184 -2.12 -20.84 -32.55
C ALA A 184 -1.52 -20.93 -33.97
N ALA A 185 -0.65 -20.00 -34.36
CA ALA A 185 0.05 -20.04 -35.65
C ALA A 185 1.02 -21.23 -35.72
N LYS A 186 1.80 -21.49 -34.67
CA LYS A 186 2.65 -22.68 -34.54
C LYS A 186 1.83 -23.96 -34.60
N ALA A 187 0.70 -24.02 -33.90
CA ALA A 187 -0.21 -25.17 -33.94
C ALA A 187 -0.80 -25.38 -35.33
N ARG A 188 -1.16 -24.30 -36.06
CA ARG A 188 -1.62 -24.38 -37.46
C ARG A 188 -0.51 -24.88 -38.38
N ALA A 189 0.71 -24.34 -38.26
CA ALA A 189 1.85 -24.77 -39.05
C ALA A 189 2.20 -26.24 -38.78
N TRP A 190 2.20 -26.65 -37.51
CA TRP A 190 2.40 -28.03 -37.08
C TRP A 190 1.29 -28.95 -37.56
N HIS A 191 0.02 -28.51 -37.51
CA HIS A 191 -1.09 -29.28 -38.08
C HIS A 191 -0.95 -29.42 -39.59
N ALA A 192 -0.57 -28.35 -40.30
CA ALA A 192 -0.34 -28.38 -41.75
C ALA A 192 0.80 -29.35 -42.13
N THR A 193 1.93 -29.32 -41.42
CA THR A 193 3.03 -30.26 -41.66
C THR A 193 2.64 -31.69 -41.29
N GLN A 194 1.91 -31.90 -40.19
CA GLN A 194 1.34 -33.20 -39.86
C GLN A 194 0.38 -33.71 -40.92
N MET A 195 -0.42 -32.84 -41.55
CA MET A 195 -1.33 -33.21 -42.61
C MET A 195 -0.60 -33.59 -43.89
N VAL A 196 0.47 -32.88 -44.25
CA VAL A 196 1.35 -33.26 -45.36
C VAL A 196 2.02 -34.60 -45.08
N LEU A 197 2.58 -34.79 -43.88
CA LEU A 197 3.20 -36.05 -43.44
C LEU A 197 2.19 -37.21 -43.41
N LYS A 198 0.97 -37.00 -42.90
CA LYS A 198 -0.10 -38.02 -42.89
C LYS A 198 -0.62 -38.34 -44.29
N LYS A 199 -0.69 -37.35 -45.19
CA LYS A 199 -1.05 -37.55 -46.61
C LYS A 199 0.04 -38.34 -47.34
N TRP A 200 1.31 -38.13 -46.98
CA TRP A 200 2.45 -38.86 -47.52
C TRP A 200 2.55 -40.30 -46.98
N LEU A 201 2.37 -40.49 -45.68
CA LEU A 201 2.51 -41.80 -45.00
C LEU A 201 1.26 -42.69 -45.09
N GLY A 202 0.07 -42.11 -45.29
CA GLY A 202 -1.21 -42.83 -45.18
C GLY A 202 -1.74 -43.49 -46.45
N GLY A 203 -1.15 -43.22 -47.63
CA GLY A 203 -1.74 -43.57 -48.92
C GLY A 203 -3.02 -42.78 -49.21
N GLY A 204 -3.13 -42.22 -50.42
CA GLY A 204 -4.07 -41.13 -50.75
C GLY A 204 -5.54 -41.28 -50.30
N ALA A 205 -6.06 -42.51 -50.19
CA ALA A 205 -7.45 -42.76 -49.82
C ALA A 205 -7.77 -42.54 -48.32
N LYS A 206 -6.88 -42.98 -47.40
CA LYS A 206 -7.14 -42.85 -45.95
C LYS A 206 -6.93 -41.42 -45.44
N GLY A 207 -6.01 -40.68 -46.06
CA GLY A 207 -5.79 -39.26 -45.79
C GLY A 207 -6.97 -38.38 -46.22
N LEU A 208 -7.61 -38.70 -47.35
CA LEU A 208 -8.79 -37.99 -47.85
C LEU A 208 -9.99 -38.14 -46.91
N LEU A 209 -10.21 -39.35 -46.39
CA LEU A 209 -11.31 -39.63 -45.46
C LEU A 209 -11.15 -38.80 -44.17
N LYS A 210 -9.91 -38.69 -43.66
CA LYS A 210 -9.62 -37.88 -42.47
C LYS A 210 -9.81 -36.38 -42.72
N GLN A 211 -9.39 -35.88 -43.88
CA GLN A 211 -9.63 -34.49 -44.29
C GLN A 211 -11.13 -34.18 -44.38
N PHE A 212 -11.91 -35.08 -45.00
CA PHE A 212 -13.36 -34.95 -45.10
C PHE A 212 -14.03 -34.80 -43.72
N PHE A 213 -13.60 -35.58 -42.73
CA PHE A 213 -14.13 -35.45 -41.36
C PHE A 213 -13.72 -34.12 -40.69
N GLN A 214 -12.53 -33.58 -40.97
CA GLN A 214 -12.11 -32.28 -40.46
C GLN A 214 -12.91 -31.14 -41.10
N ASP A 215 -13.11 -31.18 -42.42
CA ASP A 215 -13.92 -30.19 -43.14
C ASP A 215 -15.39 -30.27 -42.73
N TRP A 216 -15.92 -31.47 -42.48
CA TRP A 216 -17.25 -31.68 -41.90
C TRP A 216 -17.36 -31.05 -40.50
N GLN A 217 -16.35 -31.22 -39.65
CA GLN A 217 -16.34 -30.59 -38.31
C GLN A 217 -16.32 -29.06 -38.40
N ALA A 218 -15.54 -28.48 -39.31
CA ALA A 218 -15.53 -27.04 -39.56
C ALA A 218 -16.90 -26.54 -40.05
N PHE A 219 -17.50 -27.24 -41.03
CA PHE A 219 -18.85 -26.95 -41.50
C PHE A 219 -19.89 -27.00 -40.38
N VAL A 220 -19.84 -28.01 -39.51
CA VAL A 220 -20.74 -28.11 -38.34
C VAL A 220 -20.55 -26.93 -37.38
N ALA A 221 -19.33 -26.40 -37.24
CA ALA A 221 -19.08 -25.21 -36.43
C ALA A 221 -19.67 -23.94 -37.06
N ASP A 222 -19.50 -23.75 -38.38
CA ASP A 222 -20.07 -22.62 -39.12
C ASP A 222 -21.60 -22.64 -39.09
N VAL A 223 -22.22 -23.83 -39.22
CA VAL A 223 -23.67 -24.02 -39.10
C VAL A 223 -24.17 -23.63 -37.69
N LYS A 224 -23.41 -23.96 -36.63
CA LYS A 224 -23.73 -23.53 -35.26
C LYS A 224 -23.63 -22.01 -35.10
N GLN A 225 -22.61 -21.38 -35.68
CA GLN A 225 -22.44 -19.93 -35.61
C GLN A 225 -23.57 -19.19 -36.36
N ALA A 226 -23.96 -19.69 -37.53
CA ALA A 226 -25.11 -19.18 -38.26
C ALA A 226 -26.43 -19.35 -37.47
N ALA A 227 -26.59 -20.44 -36.71
CA ALA A 227 -27.74 -20.61 -35.81
C ALA A 227 -27.76 -19.57 -34.68
N VAL A 228 -26.61 -19.23 -34.09
CA VAL A 228 -26.49 -18.16 -33.08
C VAL A 228 -26.87 -16.80 -33.66
N GLN A 229 -26.43 -16.48 -34.87
CA GLN A 229 -26.81 -15.24 -35.55
C GLN A 229 -28.32 -15.17 -35.82
N LYS A 230 -28.94 -16.28 -36.23
CA LYS A 230 -30.40 -16.36 -36.41
C LYS A 230 -31.16 -16.15 -35.09
N GLU A 231 -30.67 -16.69 -33.98
CA GLU A 231 -31.29 -16.50 -32.67
C GLU A 231 -31.19 -15.03 -32.21
N SER A 232 -30.08 -14.35 -32.51
CA SER A 232 -29.93 -12.91 -32.26
C SER A 232 -30.92 -12.06 -33.07
N VAL A 233 -31.11 -12.36 -34.36
CA VAL A 233 -32.10 -11.67 -35.20
C VAL A 233 -33.52 -11.93 -34.70
N LYS A 234 -33.83 -13.19 -34.33
CA LYS A 234 -35.11 -13.55 -33.72
C LYS A 234 -35.37 -12.78 -32.43
N GLU A 235 -34.34 -12.58 -31.60
CA GLU A 235 -34.44 -11.79 -30.38
C GLU A 235 -34.74 -10.30 -30.67
N SER A 236 -34.09 -9.70 -31.66
CA SER A 236 -34.40 -8.34 -32.11
C SER A 236 -35.82 -8.20 -32.65
N VAL A 237 -36.29 -9.18 -33.43
CA VAL A 237 -37.66 -9.21 -33.96
C VAL A 237 -38.71 -9.41 -32.85
N MET A 238 -38.42 -10.25 -31.86
CA MET A 238 -39.30 -10.45 -30.70
C MET A 238 -39.43 -9.20 -29.84
N ARG A 239 -38.34 -8.43 -29.67
CA ARG A 239 -38.40 -7.11 -29.01
C ARG A 239 -39.27 -6.13 -29.77
N PHE A 240 -39.19 -6.12 -31.10
CA PHE A 240 -40.00 -5.26 -31.96
C PHE A 240 -41.51 -5.61 -31.93
N ILE A 241 -41.86 -6.90 -32.05
CA ILE A 241 -43.26 -7.34 -32.16
C ILE A 241 -44.03 -7.22 -30.84
N LEU A 242 -43.40 -7.51 -29.70
CA LEU A 242 -44.11 -7.62 -28.42
C LEU A 242 -44.22 -6.31 -27.65
N SER A 243 -43.81 -5.18 -28.22
CA SER A 243 -43.45 -3.93 -27.54
C SER A 243 -42.24 -4.08 -26.60
N ASP A 244 -41.46 -3.00 -26.47
CA ASP A 244 -40.15 -3.03 -25.78
C ASP A 244 -40.20 -3.66 -24.39
N GLN A 245 -41.25 -3.42 -23.61
CA GLN A 245 -41.33 -3.92 -22.22
C GLN A 245 -41.59 -5.42 -22.12
N ARG A 246 -42.50 -5.99 -22.93
CA ARG A 246 -42.77 -7.44 -22.90
C ARG A 246 -41.70 -8.24 -23.64
N GLY A 247 -41.13 -7.66 -24.71
CA GLY A 247 -39.97 -8.21 -25.38
C GLY A 247 -38.76 -8.31 -24.46
N LEU A 248 -38.49 -7.25 -23.69
CA LEU A 248 -37.41 -7.25 -22.68
C LEU A 248 -37.62 -8.33 -21.62
N LEU A 249 -38.83 -8.47 -21.07
CA LEU A 249 -39.14 -9.51 -20.07
C LEU A 249 -38.93 -10.93 -20.63
N TYR A 250 -39.40 -11.20 -21.84
CA TYR A 250 -39.20 -12.49 -22.49
C TYR A 250 -37.72 -12.78 -22.74
N THR A 251 -36.97 -11.80 -23.24
CA THR A 251 -35.52 -11.89 -23.41
C THR A 251 -34.80 -12.14 -22.09
N CYS A 252 -35.15 -11.42 -21.02
CA CYS A 252 -34.53 -11.57 -19.70
C CYS A 252 -34.76 -12.97 -19.12
N VAL A 253 -35.99 -13.50 -19.20
CA VAL A 253 -36.31 -14.85 -18.71
C VAL A 253 -35.58 -15.92 -19.53
N ASN A 254 -35.56 -15.78 -20.86
CA ASN A 254 -34.88 -16.74 -21.72
C ASN A 254 -33.34 -16.69 -21.55
N SER A 255 -32.78 -15.49 -21.38
CA SER A 255 -31.36 -15.30 -21.06
C SER A 255 -31.01 -15.92 -19.71
N TRP A 256 -31.85 -15.74 -18.69
CA TRP A 256 -31.68 -16.38 -17.39
C TRP A 256 -31.76 -17.92 -17.48
N LEU A 257 -32.71 -18.49 -18.22
CA LEU A 257 -32.79 -19.94 -18.44
C LEU A 257 -31.56 -20.49 -19.17
N ASN A 258 -31.06 -19.76 -20.17
CA ASN A 258 -29.84 -20.14 -20.87
C ASN A 258 -28.61 -20.01 -19.98
N TYR A 259 -28.54 -18.99 -19.13
CA TYR A 259 -27.51 -18.82 -18.13
C TYR A 259 -27.50 -20.00 -17.15
N VAL A 260 -28.64 -20.37 -16.57
CA VAL A 260 -28.73 -21.52 -15.64
C VAL A 260 -28.28 -22.83 -16.32
N ARG A 261 -28.67 -23.06 -17.58
CA ARG A 261 -28.22 -24.24 -18.34
C ARG A 261 -26.72 -24.20 -18.65
N PHE A 262 -26.19 -23.02 -18.98
CA PHE A 262 -24.77 -22.80 -19.19
C PHE A 262 -23.99 -23.05 -17.90
N GLU A 263 -24.46 -22.51 -16.76
CA GLU A 263 -23.84 -22.65 -15.45
C GLU A 263 -23.73 -24.12 -15.04
N ILE A 264 -24.80 -24.90 -15.18
CA ILE A 264 -24.78 -26.35 -14.90
C ILE A 264 -23.74 -27.07 -15.77
N LYS A 265 -23.60 -26.68 -17.04
CA LYS A 265 -22.63 -27.28 -17.97
C LYS A 265 -21.20 -26.82 -17.65
N HIS A 266 -21.02 -25.55 -17.31
CA HIS A 266 -19.75 -24.95 -16.92
C HIS A 266 -19.25 -25.58 -15.62
N GLN A 267 -20.13 -25.77 -14.63
CA GLN A 267 -19.83 -26.45 -13.39
C GLN A 267 -19.35 -27.89 -13.63
N ARG A 268 -20.03 -28.66 -14.48
CA ARG A 268 -19.56 -30.01 -14.89
C ARG A 268 -18.21 -29.98 -15.62
N MET A 269 -17.96 -28.95 -16.42
CA MET A 269 -16.66 -28.78 -17.10
C MET A 269 -15.56 -28.44 -16.10
N MET A 270 -15.83 -27.56 -15.13
CA MET A 270 -14.91 -27.21 -14.06
C MET A 270 -14.63 -28.43 -13.18
N GLU A 271 -15.63 -29.25 -12.85
CA GLU A 271 -15.43 -30.54 -12.17
C GLU A 271 -14.52 -31.48 -12.98
N GLN A 272 -14.68 -31.55 -14.29
CA GLN A 272 -13.79 -32.34 -15.15
C GLN A 272 -12.38 -31.77 -15.25
N GLN A 273 -12.24 -30.44 -15.30
CA GLN A 273 -10.92 -29.78 -15.29
C GLN A 273 -10.24 -29.96 -13.94
N GLN A 274 -10.98 -29.86 -12.84
CA GLN A 274 -10.50 -30.14 -11.50
C GLN A 274 -10.02 -31.58 -11.40
N GLN A 275 -10.82 -32.56 -11.85
CA GLN A 275 -10.38 -33.97 -11.90
C GLN A 275 -9.11 -34.17 -12.74
N LYS A 276 -8.91 -33.41 -13.81
CA LYS A 276 -7.68 -33.44 -14.61
C LYS A 276 -6.51 -32.76 -13.90
N MET A 277 -6.75 -31.64 -13.21
CA MET A 277 -5.73 -30.99 -12.38
C MET A 277 -5.31 -31.92 -11.25
N ASP A 278 -6.27 -32.52 -10.53
CA ASP A 278 -6.00 -33.49 -9.48
C ASP A 278 -5.21 -34.69 -10.04
N ALA A 279 -5.53 -35.18 -11.24
CA ALA A 279 -4.77 -36.25 -11.90
C ALA A 279 -3.36 -35.80 -12.33
N LEU A 280 -3.17 -34.56 -12.78
CA LEU A 280 -1.87 -33.98 -13.12
C LEU A 280 -1.03 -33.71 -11.88
N GLU A 281 -1.62 -33.22 -10.79
CA GLU A 281 -0.99 -33.03 -9.50
C GLU A 281 -0.57 -34.37 -8.90
N GLN A 282 -1.42 -35.40 -8.98
CA GLN A 282 -1.03 -36.77 -8.65
C GLN A 282 0.10 -37.26 -9.54
N GLY A 283 0.07 -36.95 -10.85
CA GLY A 283 1.15 -37.26 -11.79
C GLY A 283 2.48 -36.59 -11.44
N LEU A 284 2.45 -35.29 -11.12
CA LEU A 284 3.59 -34.48 -10.68
C LEU A 284 4.12 -34.98 -9.34
N SER A 285 3.25 -35.24 -8.36
CA SER A 285 3.63 -35.84 -7.08
C SER A 285 4.30 -37.19 -7.28
N ASN A 286 3.78 -38.04 -8.17
CA ASN A 286 4.40 -39.31 -8.51
C ASN A 286 5.75 -39.13 -9.23
N LEU A 287 5.91 -38.09 -10.05
CA LEU A 287 7.15 -37.80 -10.76
C LEU A 287 8.21 -37.20 -9.83
N MET A 288 7.81 -36.33 -8.91
CA MET A 288 8.63 -35.80 -7.82
C MET A 288 9.06 -36.92 -6.89
N LYS A 289 8.17 -37.81 -6.46
CA LYS A 289 8.54 -39.02 -5.69
C LYS A 289 9.50 -39.93 -6.45
N LYS A 290 9.33 -40.08 -7.77
CA LYS A 290 10.29 -40.81 -8.61
C LYS A 290 11.64 -40.10 -8.69
N GLN A 291 11.66 -38.79 -8.83
CA GLN A 291 12.88 -37.98 -8.83
C GLN A 291 13.57 -38.01 -7.47
N GLU A 292 12.82 -37.95 -6.38
CA GLU A 292 13.30 -38.07 -5.01
C GLU A 292 13.92 -39.45 -4.78
N VAL A 293 13.28 -40.53 -5.23
CA VAL A 293 13.86 -41.88 -5.20
C VAL A 293 15.11 -41.96 -6.09
N GLN A 294 15.14 -41.30 -7.26
CA GLN A 294 16.32 -41.24 -8.11
C GLN A 294 17.46 -40.43 -7.47
N MET A 295 17.15 -39.32 -6.81
CA MET A 295 18.09 -38.48 -6.07
C MET A 295 18.63 -39.23 -4.85
N MET A 296 17.78 -39.95 -4.12
CA MET A 296 18.18 -40.82 -3.01
C MET A 296 19.04 -41.99 -3.48
N ARG A 297 18.70 -42.65 -4.60
CA ARG A 297 19.57 -43.68 -5.20
C ARG A 297 20.90 -43.10 -5.71
N ALA A 298 20.87 -41.89 -6.26
CA ALA A 298 22.09 -41.18 -6.65
C ALA A 298 22.93 -40.85 -5.41
N ALA A 299 22.31 -40.37 -4.32
CA ALA A 299 22.95 -40.07 -3.03
C ALA A 299 23.53 -41.34 -2.35
N GLU A 300 22.84 -42.47 -2.39
CA GLU A 300 23.38 -43.77 -1.97
C GLU A 300 24.57 -44.18 -2.84
N ALA A 301 24.48 -43.97 -4.15
CA ALA A 301 25.57 -44.24 -5.08
C ALA A 301 26.76 -43.28 -4.87
N PHE A 302 26.54 -42.05 -4.41
CA PHE A 302 27.57 -41.11 -3.95
C PHE A 302 28.35 -41.63 -2.74
N GLY A 303 27.72 -42.44 -1.87
CA GLY A 303 28.38 -43.14 -0.76
C GLY A 303 29.19 -44.39 -1.17
N SER A 304 29.10 -44.81 -2.43
CA SER A 304 29.84 -45.96 -2.95
C SER A 304 31.25 -45.58 -3.45
N LYS A 305 32.12 -46.58 -3.69
CA LYS A 305 33.49 -46.37 -4.24
C LYS A 305 33.53 -45.66 -5.62
N GLN A 306 32.38 -45.43 -6.26
CA GLN A 306 32.24 -44.69 -7.53
C GLN A 306 31.90 -43.20 -7.37
N GLY A 307 31.84 -42.68 -6.14
CA GLY A 307 31.50 -41.28 -5.82
C GLY A 307 32.14 -40.19 -6.70
N PRO A 308 33.42 -40.29 -7.13
CA PRO A 308 34.03 -39.28 -8.01
C PRO A 308 33.38 -39.19 -9.41
N VAL A 309 32.90 -40.30 -9.96
CA VAL A 309 32.27 -40.33 -11.30
C VAL A 309 30.86 -39.72 -11.24
N LEU A 310 30.12 -40.03 -10.19
CA LEU A 310 28.78 -39.48 -9.95
C LEU A 310 28.82 -37.98 -9.62
N MET A 311 29.86 -37.53 -8.91
CA MET A 311 30.12 -36.10 -8.70
C MET A 311 30.38 -35.38 -10.01
N GLY A 312 31.15 -35.99 -10.92
CA GLY A 312 31.33 -35.46 -12.27
C GLY A 312 30.03 -35.35 -13.07
N MET A 313 29.11 -36.31 -12.93
CA MET A 313 27.80 -36.27 -13.59
C MET A 313 26.87 -35.22 -13.00
N ALA A 314 26.81 -35.08 -11.67
CA ALA A 314 25.99 -34.06 -11.01
C ALA A 314 26.51 -32.64 -11.29
N LEU A 315 27.83 -32.43 -11.30
CA LEU A 315 28.41 -31.13 -11.67
C LEU A 315 28.14 -30.79 -13.14
N ARG A 316 28.13 -31.79 -14.04
CA ARG A 316 27.78 -31.57 -15.46
C ARG A 316 26.29 -31.24 -15.62
N ALA A 317 25.40 -31.95 -14.95
CA ALA A 317 23.97 -31.65 -14.97
C ALA A 317 23.67 -30.26 -14.37
N TRP A 318 24.33 -29.90 -13.27
CA TRP A 318 24.23 -28.56 -12.68
C TRP A 318 24.76 -27.48 -13.64
N HIS A 319 25.90 -27.73 -14.29
CA HIS A 319 26.45 -26.83 -15.29
C HIS A 319 25.50 -26.63 -16.48
N GLU A 320 24.90 -27.70 -17.02
CA GLU A 320 23.91 -27.63 -18.10
C GLU A 320 22.64 -26.86 -17.69
N LEU A 321 22.14 -27.06 -16.47
CA LEU A 321 21.01 -26.30 -15.93
C LEU A 321 21.37 -24.81 -15.72
N SER A 322 22.58 -24.52 -15.21
CA SER A 322 23.05 -23.15 -14.99
C SER A 322 23.25 -22.37 -16.29
N ILE A 323 23.62 -23.04 -17.39
CA ILE A 323 23.68 -22.43 -18.72
C ILE A 323 22.27 -22.07 -19.20
N GLY A 324 21.30 -22.97 -19.04
CA GLY A 324 19.91 -22.71 -19.41
C GLY A 324 19.27 -21.58 -18.60
N GLU A 325 19.60 -21.44 -17.32
CA GLU A 325 19.17 -20.29 -16.50
C GLU A 325 19.80 -18.98 -16.96
N ARG A 326 21.09 -18.99 -17.30
CA ARG A 326 21.76 -17.81 -17.86
C ARG A 326 21.11 -17.33 -19.15
N GLU A 327 20.78 -18.25 -20.07
CA GLU A 327 20.07 -17.90 -21.31
C GLU A 327 18.67 -17.33 -21.03
N ARG A 328 17.96 -17.84 -20.02
CA ARG A 328 16.67 -17.27 -19.59
C ARG A 328 16.83 -15.88 -19.01
N GLU A 329 17.82 -15.65 -18.15
CA GLU A 329 18.09 -14.32 -17.58
C GLU A 329 18.51 -13.33 -18.67
N GLU A 330 19.34 -13.75 -19.64
CA GLU A 330 19.72 -12.90 -20.78
C GLU A 330 18.49 -12.56 -21.63
N ALA A 331 17.61 -13.54 -21.92
CA ALA A 331 16.34 -13.29 -22.60
C ALA A 331 15.39 -12.36 -21.81
N GLU A 332 15.37 -12.47 -20.48
CA GLU A 332 14.59 -11.58 -19.61
C GLU A 332 15.16 -10.16 -19.61
N ARG A 333 16.48 -10.00 -19.57
CA ARG A 333 17.16 -8.70 -19.72
C ARG A 333 16.86 -8.07 -21.07
N GLU A 334 16.90 -8.85 -22.16
CA GLU A 334 16.51 -8.36 -23.49
C GLU A 334 15.05 -7.91 -23.53
N ARG A 335 14.16 -8.65 -22.89
CA ARG A 335 12.74 -8.28 -22.78
C ARG A 335 12.55 -6.99 -21.97
N LEU A 336 13.26 -6.81 -20.87
CA LEU A 336 13.23 -5.57 -20.08
C LEU A 336 13.75 -4.38 -20.88
N VAL A 337 14.83 -4.55 -21.64
CA VAL A 337 15.35 -3.50 -22.54
C VAL A 337 14.33 -3.14 -23.62
N GLN A 338 13.60 -4.11 -24.16
CA GLN A 338 12.52 -3.86 -25.12
C GLN A 338 11.33 -3.11 -24.50
N LEU A 339 10.94 -3.46 -23.27
CA LEU A 339 9.88 -2.74 -22.55
C LEU A 339 10.29 -1.29 -22.26
N GLU A 340 11.52 -1.06 -21.80
CA GLU A 340 12.04 0.29 -21.57
C GLU A 340 12.10 1.10 -22.87
N GLU A 341 12.44 0.48 -24.01
CA GLU A 341 12.41 1.14 -25.32
C GLU A 341 10.97 1.51 -25.73
N LEU A 342 9.98 0.65 -25.49
CA LEU A 342 8.56 0.93 -25.76
C LEU A 342 8.03 2.07 -24.87
N GLU A 343 8.36 2.08 -23.58
CA GLU A 343 7.99 3.16 -22.65
C GLU A 343 8.59 4.49 -23.13
N ARG A 344 9.85 4.48 -23.55
CA ARG A 344 10.52 5.66 -24.14
C ARG A 344 9.82 6.14 -25.42
N GLN A 345 9.33 5.23 -26.27
CA GLN A 345 8.56 5.61 -27.46
C GLN A 345 7.20 6.22 -27.10
N HIS A 346 6.53 5.69 -26.06
CA HIS A 346 5.27 6.22 -25.57
C HIS A 346 5.43 7.65 -25.02
N GLU A 347 6.43 7.90 -24.16
CA GLU A 347 6.73 9.23 -23.65
C GLU A 347 7.00 10.24 -24.77
N ALA A 348 7.77 9.84 -25.80
CA ALA A 348 8.02 10.68 -26.97
C ALA A 348 6.75 11.00 -27.76
N ALA A 349 5.80 10.06 -27.83
CA ALA A 349 4.49 10.28 -28.47
C ALA A 349 3.59 11.21 -27.66
N GLU A 350 3.55 11.07 -26.33
CA GLU A 350 2.83 11.99 -25.44
C GLU A 350 3.36 13.41 -25.52
N GLN A 351 4.69 13.58 -25.57
CA GLN A 351 5.30 14.90 -25.75
C GLN A 351 4.91 15.54 -27.09
N LYS A 352 4.89 14.77 -28.18
CA LYS A 352 4.38 15.25 -29.49
C LYS A 352 2.92 15.66 -29.40
N ARG A 353 2.08 14.89 -28.69
CA ARG A 353 0.67 15.22 -28.46
C ARG A 353 0.52 16.54 -27.68
N HIS A 354 1.28 16.74 -26.61
CA HIS A 354 1.29 17.99 -25.85
C HIS A 354 1.73 19.19 -26.70
N GLN A 355 2.73 19.03 -27.56
CA GLN A 355 3.15 20.06 -28.51
C GLN A 355 2.03 20.41 -29.51
N LEU A 356 1.31 19.41 -30.03
CA LEU A 356 0.16 19.64 -30.92
C LEU A 356 -0.98 20.39 -30.22
N ILE A 357 -1.30 20.02 -28.96
CA ILE A 357 -2.32 20.71 -28.16
C ILE A 357 -1.90 22.16 -27.89
N ALA A 358 -0.64 22.40 -27.51
CA ALA A 358 -0.12 23.75 -27.29
C ALA A 358 -0.20 24.62 -28.56
N ARG A 359 0.20 24.07 -29.72
CA ARG A 359 0.09 24.75 -31.02
C ARG A 359 -1.36 25.01 -31.42
N ALA A 360 -2.27 24.07 -31.16
CA ALA A 360 -3.70 24.27 -31.41
C ALA A 360 -4.27 25.39 -30.53
N LEU A 361 -3.89 25.46 -29.25
CA LEU A 361 -4.28 26.54 -28.34
C LEU A 361 -3.73 27.90 -28.79
N ASP A 362 -2.50 27.95 -29.29
CA ASP A 362 -1.91 29.17 -29.86
C ASP A 362 -2.65 29.60 -31.14
N GLY A 363 -2.94 28.66 -32.04
CA GLY A 363 -3.72 28.90 -33.27
C GLY A 363 -5.16 29.37 -33.02
N MET A 364 -5.78 28.97 -31.91
CA MET A 364 -7.08 29.47 -31.47
C MET A 364 -7.01 30.87 -30.83
N GLY A 365 -5.85 31.53 -30.85
CA GLY A 365 -5.69 32.89 -30.33
C GLY A 365 -5.79 32.97 -28.80
N CYS A 366 -5.60 31.85 -28.08
CA CYS A 366 -5.51 31.85 -26.62
C CYS A 366 -4.17 32.45 -26.17
N LYS A 367 -4.00 33.77 -26.37
CA LYS A 367 -2.81 34.56 -25.99
C LYS A 367 -2.63 34.73 -24.47
N ARG A 368 -3.11 33.76 -23.67
CA ARG A 368 -2.84 33.74 -22.23
C ARG A 368 -1.36 33.39 -22.06
N THR A 369 -0.63 34.21 -21.31
CA THR A 369 0.78 34.00 -20.94
C THR A 369 1.08 32.57 -20.47
N ARG A 370 0.08 31.87 -19.91
CA ARG A 370 0.18 30.46 -19.52
C ARG A 370 0.34 29.48 -20.68
N VAL A 371 -0.32 29.70 -21.82
CA VAL A 371 -0.22 28.83 -23.01
C VAL A 371 1.18 28.93 -23.63
N ILE A 372 1.67 30.16 -23.74
CA ILE A 372 3.03 30.45 -24.22
C ILE A 372 4.08 29.80 -23.28
N LEU A 373 3.92 29.93 -21.96
CA LEU A 373 4.81 29.28 -21.00
C LEU A 373 4.75 27.74 -21.07
N ALA A 374 3.55 27.17 -21.27
CA ALA A 374 3.39 25.73 -21.45
C ALA A 374 4.05 25.22 -22.74
N GLU A 375 3.99 25.99 -23.83
CA GLU A 375 4.66 25.67 -25.08
C GLU A 375 6.20 25.71 -24.93
N TYR A 376 6.74 26.77 -24.31
CA TYR A 376 8.16 26.87 -24.04
C TYR A 376 8.66 25.77 -23.10
N PHE A 377 7.89 25.42 -22.06
CA PHE A 377 8.23 24.34 -21.15
C PHE A 377 8.23 22.98 -21.85
N SER A 378 7.20 22.70 -22.66
CA SER A 378 7.11 21.44 -23.41
C SER A 378 8.23 21.30 -24.45
N ALA A 379 8.60 22.41 -25.11
CA ALA A 379 9.73 22.43 -26.03
C ALA A 379 11.06 22.22 -25.30
N TRP A 380 11.24 22.83 -24.13
CA TRP A 380 12.44 22.61 -23.31
C TRP A 380 12.55 21.16 -22.83
N ALA A 381 11.48 20.59 -22.28
CA ALA A 381 11.44 19.20 -21.81
C ALA A 381 11.83 18.22 -22.93
N TYR A 382 11.20 18.35 -24.10
CA TYR A 382 11.53 17.55 -25.27
C TYR A 382 13.02 17.64 -25.68
N LEU A 383 13.56 18.86 -25.70
CA LEU A 383 14.95 19.10 -26.06
C LEU A 383 15.93 18.53 -25.00
N TRP A 384 15.56 18.56 -23.73
CA TRP A 384 16.34 17.97 -22.65
C TRP A 384 16.35 16.45 -22.72
N ASP A 385 15.18 15.83 -22.90
CA ASP A 385 15.04 14.37 -22.95
C ASP A 385 15.72 13.78 -24.17
N THR A 386 15.61 14.41 -25.34
CA THR A 386 16.34 13.99 -26.55
C THR A 386 17.85 14.02 -26.35
N GLU A 387 18.40 15.05 -25.69
CA GLU A 387 19.83 15.14 -25.41
C GLU A 387 20.28 14.09 -24.37
N LYS A 388 19.46 13.86 -23.33
CA LYS A 388 19.70 12.81 -22.34
C LYS A 388 19.71 11.43 -23.00
N LEU A 389 18.77 11.17 -23.90
CA LEU A 389 18.61 9.90 -24.61
C LEU A 389 19.75 9.69 -25.60
N GLU A 390 20.16 10.72 -26.34
CA GLU A 390 21.34 10.64 -27.21
C GLU A 390 22.62 10.35 -26.41
N LYS A 391 22.78 10.95 -25.22
CA LYS A 391 23.91 10.63 -24.32
C LYS A 391 23.84 9.19 -23.80
N MET A 392 22.66 8.72 -23.41
CA MET A 392 22.45 7.33 -22.97
C MET A 392 22.76 6.34 -24.10
N VAL A 393 22.27 6.57 -25.31
CA VAL A 393 22.57 5.72 -26.48
C VAL A 393 24.05 5.74 -26.81
N LYS A 394 24.69 6.91 -26.79
CA LYS A 394 26.15 7.01 -26.99
C LYS A 394 26.93 6.28 -25.90
N LEU A 395 26.46 6.28 -24.65
CA LEU A 395 27.07 5.53 -23.55
C LEU A 395 26.84 4.03 -23.68
N SER A 396 25.64 3.60 -24.07
CA SER A 396 25.28 2.18 -24.19
C SER A 396 25.94 1.51 -25.40
N HIS A 397 26.09 2.22 -26.52
CA HIS A 397 26.75 1.73 -27.73
C HIS A 397 28.26 2.00 -27.75
N ASN A 398 28.81 2.65 -26.72
CA ASN A 398 30.25 2.80 -26.62
C ASN A 398 30.88 1.46 -26.27
N SER A 399 31.43 0.81 -27.29
CA SER A 399 32.16 -0.47 -27.19
C SER A 399 33.21 -0.46 -26.07
N GLN A 400 33.86 0.67 -25.78
CA GLN A 400 34.84 0.76 -24.70
C GLN A 400 34.17 0.70 -23.31
N MET A 401 32.98 1.29 -23.16
CA MET A 401 32.23 1.21 -21.91
C MET A 401 31.66 -0.20 -21.69
N GLN A 402 31.20 -0.87 -22.74
CA GLN A 402 30.78 -2.28 -22.65
C GLN A 402 31.97 -3.18 -22.24
N LYS A 403 33.12 -3.03 -22.89
CA LYS A 403 34.34 -3.79 -22.51
C LYS A 403 34.80 -3.47 -21.08
N TYR A 404 34.67 -2.22 -20.66
CA TYR A 404 35.02 -1.80 -19.31
C TYR A 404 34.04 -2.34 -18.25
N SER A 405 32.73 -2.34 -18.54
CA SER A 405 31.73 -2.91 -17.64
C SER A 405 31.86 -4.44 -17.57
N GLU A 406 32.07 -5.13 -18.68
CA GLU A 406 32.39 -6.57 -18.71
C GLU A 406 33.65 -6.87 -17.89
N TYR A 407 34.70 -6.05 -18.02
CA TYR A 407 35.93 -6.22 -17.24
C TYR A 407 35.71 -6.00 -15.73
N ILE A 408 34.98 -4.95 -15.35
CA ILE A 408 34.67 -4.67 -13.93
C ILE A 408 33.75 -5.73 -13.35
N LEU A 409 32.69 -6.08 -14.05
CA LEU A 409 31.75 -7.12 -13.64
C LEU A 409 32.46 -8.47 -13.57
N GLY A 410 33.32 -8.79 -14.53
CA GLY A 410 34.16 -10.00 -14.51
C GLY A 410 35.10 -10.03 -13.31
N LYS A 411 35.78 -8.91 -12.99
CA LYS A 411 36.62 -8.80 -11.80
C LYS A 411 35.83 -8.90 -10.50
N HIS A 412 34.65 -8.27 -10.44
CA HIS A 412 33.76 -8.36 -9.28
C HIS A 412 33.21 -9.78 -9.12
N LEU A 413 32.80 -10.43 -10.21
CA LEU A 413 32.37 -11.83 -10.20
C LEU A 413 33.50 -12.75 -9.77
N GLN A 414 34.74 -12.55 -10.23
CA GLN A 414 35.88 -13.35 -9.76
C GLN A 414 36.18 -13.12 -8.28
N LYS A 415 36.18 -11.86 -7.82
CA LYS A 415 36.39 -11.53 -6.41
C LYS A 415 35.24 -12.06 -5.52
N ASN A 416 34.02 -12.04 -6.06
CA ASN A 416 32.82 -12.48 -5.39
C ASN A 416 32.56 -13.98 -5.60
N ALA A 417 33.27 -14.69 -6.47
CA ALA A 417 33.04 -16.11 -6.71
C ALA A 417 33.32 -16.91 -5.44
N GLY A 418 34.38 -16.54 -4.70
CA GLY A 418 34.66 -17.12 -3.38
C GLY A 418 33.59 -16.76 -2.34
N ALA A 419 33.08 -15.52 -2.35
CA ALA A 419 32.02 -15.08 -1.45
C ALA A 419 30.67 -15.73 -1.78
N LEU A 420 30.37 -15.91 -3.06
CA LEU A 420 29.17 -16.58 -3.57
C LEU A 420 29.23 -18.07 -3.24
N LEU A 421 30.37 -18.74 -3.50
CA LEU A 421 30.57 -20.12 -3.07
C LEU A 421 30.41 -20.25 -1.55
N ALA A 422 31.04 -19.37 -0.76
CA ALA A 422 30.89 -19.37 0.69
C ALA A 422 29.44 -19.13 1.13
N ALA A 423 28.70 -18.24 0.46
CA ALA A 423 27.29 -18.01 0.70
C ALA A 423 26.45 -19.23 0.32
N SER A 424 26.69 -19.84 -0.85
CA SER A 424 26.02 -21.06 -1.29
C SER A 424 26.27 -22.23 -0.35
N PHE A 425 27.50 -22.42 0.13
CA PHE A 425 27.81 -23.44 1.15
C PHE A 425 27.15 -23.14 2.49
N ARG A 426 27.07 -21.86 2.88
CA ARG A 426 26.36 -21.45 4.10
C ARG A 426 24.87 -21.72 3.98
N GLU A 427 24.24 -21.35 2.87
CA GLU A 427 22.82 -21.63 2.61
C GLU A 427 22.57 -23.13 2.58
N TRP A 428 23.41 -23.91 1.89
CA TRP A 428 23.30 -25.37 1.90
C TRP A 428 23.41 -25.97 3.31
N HIS A 429 24.32 -25.45 4.13
CA HIS A 429 24.45 -25.87 5.54
C HIS A 429 23.23 -25.46 6.38
N MET A 430 22.69 -24.26 6.16
CA MET A 430 21.47 -23.78 6.81
C MET A 430 20.27 -24.64 6.43
N GLU A 431 20.10 -24.94 5.13
CA GLU A 431 19.05 -25.80 4.60
C GLU A 431 19.15 -27.21 5.18
N THR A 432 20.35 -27.79 5.21
CA THR A 432 20.59 -29.12 5.81
C THR A 432 20.18 -29.14 7.28
N ARG A 433 20.49 -28.08 8.04
CA ARG A 433 20.08 -27.93 9.43
C ARG A 433 18.57 -27.72 9.58
N ALA A 434 17.96 -26.94 8.70
CA ALA A 434 16.52 -26.74 8.66
C ALA A 434 15.77 -28.05 8.35
N SER A 435 16.24 -28.83 7.38
CA SER A 435 15.70 -30.17 7.09
C SER A 435 15.86 -31.12 8.27
N ALA A 436 17.00 -31.10 8.96
CA ALA A 436 17.19 -31.90 10.18
C ALA A 436 16.22 -31.49 11.30
N HIS A 437 15.97 -30.19 11.47
CA HIS A 437 14.97 -29.69 12.41
C HIS A 437 13.53 -30.06 11.99
N ALA A 438 13.22 -30.03 10.69
CA ALA A 438 11.93 -30.45 10.18
C ALA A 438 11.68 -31.93 10.45
N LEU A 439 12.64 -32.81 10.13
CA LEU A 439 12.56 -34.24 10.44
C LEU A 439 12.38 -34.52 11.94
N HIS A 440 13.07 -33.73 12.80
CA HIS A 440 12.90 -33.83 14.24
C HIS A 440 11.51 -33.38 14.71
N SER A 441 11.00 -32.30 14.11
CA SER A 441 9.63 -31.79 14.36
C SER A 441 8.59 -32.82 13.95
N ASP A 442 8.70 -33.38 12.75
CA ASP A 442 7.79 -34.42 12.24
C ASP A 442 7.78 -35.65 13.16
N SER A 443 8.95 -36.08 13.62
CA SER A 443 9.07 -37.18 14.61
C SER A 443 8.41 -36.84 15.96
N MET A 444 8.52 -35.58 16.42
CA MET A 444 7.83 -35.13 17.64
C MET A 444 6.32 -35.06 17.45
N GLU A 445 5.84 -34.60 16.29
CA GLU A 445 4.42 -34.55 15.96
C GLU A 445 3.81 -35.94 15.86
N GLU A 446 4.53 -36.89 15.26
CA GLU A 446 4.11 -38.29 15.18
C GLU A 446 3.99 -38.91 16.58
N ARG A 447 4.96 -38.65 17.46
CA ARG A 447 4.90 -39.08 18.86
C ARG A 447 3.76 -38.41 19.65
N LEU A 448 3.46 -37.14 19.38
CA LEU A 448 2.31 -36.46 19.97
C LEU A 448 0.99 -37.08 19.49
N ARG A 449 0.90 -37.43 18.20
CA ARG A 449 -0.25 -38.11 17.60
C ARG A 449 -0.49 -39.47 18.27
N GLU A 450 0.56 -40.28 18.41
CA GLU A 450 0.49 -41.57 19.12
C GLU A 450 0.01 -41.41 20.57
N MET A 451 0.51 -40.40 21.30
CA MET A 451 0.05 -40.14 22.68
C MET A 451 -1.41 -39.68 22.73
N MET A 452 -1.87 -38.89 21.76
CA MET A 452 -3.28 -38.48 21.67
C MET A 452 -4.21 -39.66 21.37
N GLU A 453 -3.83 -40.53 20.44
CA GLU A 453 -4.57 -41.77 20.14
C GLU A 453 -4.66 -42.68 21.38
N TYR A 454 -3.55 -42.82 22.12
CA TYR A 454 -3.54 -43.57 23.37
C TYR A 454 -4.44 -42.93 24.45
N ALA A 455 -4.43 -41.60 24.59
CA ALA A 455 -5.32 -40.90 25.52
C ALA A 455 -6.80 -41.10 25.15
N GLN A 456 -7.13 -41.05 23.86
CA GLN A 456 -8.49 -41.29 23.37
C GLN A 456 -8.96 -42.73 23.65
N GLN A 457 -8.08 -43.73 23.50
CA GLN A 457 -8.37 -45.11 23.87
C GLN A 457 -8.69 -45.24 25.37
N LEU A 458 -7.94 -44.57 26.23
CA LEU A 458 -8.20 -44.56 27.68
C LEU A 458 -9.52 -43.87 28.03
N GLU A 459 -9.88 -42.79 27.34
CA GLU A 459 -11.17 -42.12 27.51
C GLU A 459 -12.33 -43.01 27.09
N GLN A 460 -12.19 -43.75 25.99
CA GLN A 460 -13.19 -44.72 25.55
C GLN A 460 -13.37 -45.85 26.57
N GLN A 461 -12.26 -46.45 27.04
CA GLN A 461 -12.32 -47.48 28.10
C GLN A 461 -12.99 -46.97 29.38
N ARG A 462 -12.72 -45.71 29.74
CA ARG A 462 -13.37 -45.07 30.89
C ARG A 462 -14.87 -44.91 30.66
N ALA A 463 -15.30 -44.50 29.46
CA ALA A 463 -16.72 -44.38 29.12
C ALA A 463 -17.43 -45.75 29.17
N ASP A 464 -16.83 -46.78 28.58
CA ASP A 464 -17.37 -48.15 28.59
C ASP A 464 -17.54 -48.68 30.02
N LEU A 465 -16.55 -48.44 30.90
CA LEU A 465 -16.63 -48.81 32.31
C LEU A 465 -17.70 -48.02 33.07
N GLN A 466 -17.89 -46.73 32.74
CA GLN A 466 -18.95 -45.91 33.33
C GLN A 466 -20.34 -46.41 32.91
N GLU A 467 -20.53 -46.80 31.66
CA GLU A 467 -21.78 -47.40 31.17
C GLU A 467 -22.06 -48.73 31.87
N GLN A 468 -21.06 -49.62 32.00
CA GLN A 468 -21.20 -50.87 32.75
C GLN A 468 -21.62 -50.61 34.21
N LEU A 469 -20.99 -49.64 34.85
CA LEU A 469 -21.31 -49.25 36.23
C LEU A 469 -22.74 -48.72 36.35
N GLN A 470 -23.22 -47.94 35.37
CA GLN A 470 -24.60 -47.47 35.31
C GLN A 470 -25.60 -48.62 35.12
N LEU A 471 -25.28 -49.60 34.27
CA LEU A 471 -26.11 -50.79 34.09
C LEU A 471 -26.22 -51.60 35.39
N TYR A 472 -25.12 -51.77 36.13
CA TYR A 472 -25.16 -52.43 37.43
C TYR A 472 -26.02 -51.69 38.45
N TYR A 473 -25.98 -50.35 38.49
CA TYR A 473 -26.87 -49.58 39.35
C TYR A 473 -28.35 -49.76 38.97
N GLN A 474 -28.69 -49.72 37.68
CA GLN A 474 -30.06 -49.99 37.21
C GLN A 474 -30.52 -51.40 37.59
N GLN A 475 -29.63 -52.39 37.50
CA GLN A 475 -29.93 -53.76 37.93
C GLN A 475 -30.18 -53.84 39.43
N ILE A 476 -29.37 -53.15 40.25
CA ILE A 476 -29.57 -53.06 41.70
C ILE A 476 -30.91 -52.40 42.00
N ASP A 477 -31.27 -51.32 41.32
CA ASP A 477 -32.55 -50.62 41.50
C ASP A 477 -33.73 -51.53 41.16
N LEU A 478 -33.68 -52.28 40.05
CA LEU A 478 -34.70 -53.25 39.66
C LEU A 478 -34.85 -54.38 40.68
N ILE A 479 -33.73 -54.93 41.18
CA ILE A 479 -33.74 -55.95 42.24
C ILE A 479 -34.35 -55.36 43.52
N THR A 480 -33.98 -54.13 43.89
CA THR A 480 -34.47 -53.45 45.09
C THR A 480 -35.97 -53.18 44.99
N GLU A 481 -36.46 -52.71 43.84
CA GLU A 481 -37.89 -52.50 43.58
C GLU A 481 -38.66 -53.83 43.65
N THR A 482 -38.12 -54.90 43.08
CA THR A 482 -38.71 -56.24 43.15
C THR A 482 -38.80 -56.73 44.60
N LEU A 483 -37.72 -56.57 45.38
CA LEU A 483 -37.70 -56.91 46.80
C LEU A 483 -38.70 -56.07 47.61
N GLN A 484 -38.86 -54.79 47.32
CA GLN A 484 -39.86 -53.94 47.97
C GLN A 484 -41.29 -54.39 47.66
N LYS A 485 -41.60 -54.76 46.42
CA LYS A 485 -42.91 -55.32 46.03
C LYS A 485 -43.16 -56.67 46.72
N GLU A 486 -42.16 -57.54 46.78
CA GLU A 486 -42.25 -58.79 47.53
C GLU A 486 -42.48 -58.55 49.03
N LEU A 487 -41.82 -57.56 49.61
CA LEU A 487 -42.00 -57.20 51.01
C LEU A 487 -43.40 -56.64 51.26
N GLN A 488 -43.90 -55.76 50.38
CA GLN A 488 -45.25 -55.22 50.45
C GLN A 488 -46.33 -56.30 50.32
N THR A 489 -46.20 -57.21 49.35
CA THR A 489 -47.13 -58.34 49.20
C THR A 489 -47.09 -59.29 50.40
N LYS A 490 -45.92 -59.51 51.00
CA LYS A 490 -45.80 -60.26 52.27
C LYS A 490 -46.45 -59.52 53.44
N GLU A 491 -46.34 -58.19 53.52
CA GLU A 491 -47.03 -57.37 54.52
C GLU A 491 -48.55 -57.40 54.34
N GLU A 492 -49.03 -57.33 53.10
CA GLU A 492 -50.45 -57.47 52.74
C GLU A 492 -50.98 -58.85 53.16
N LEU A 493 -50.30 -59.94 52.78
CA LEU A 493 -50.67 -61.30 53.23
C LEU A 493 -50.62 -61.45 54.76
N ALA A 494 -49.63 -60.87 55.42
CA ALA A 494 -49.55 -60.88 56.88
C ALA A 494 -50.70 -60.08 57.51
N SER A 495 -51.13 -58.98 56.89
CA SER A 495 -52.29 -58.20 57.32
C SER A 495 -53.60 -58.99 57.14
N GLU A 496 -53.76 -59.69 56.00
CA GLU A 496 -54.91 -60.57 55.75
C GLU A 496 -54.97 -61.72 56.75
N LEU A 497 -53.82 -62.31 57.10
CA LEU A 497 -53.74 -63.33 58.15
C LEU A 497 -54.13 -62.77 59.51
N ARG A 498 -53.66 -61.57 59.89
CA ARG A 498 -54.07 -60.92 61.14
C ARG A 498 -55.57 -60.65 61.15
N ASP A 499 -56.13 -60.13 60.06
CA ASP A 499 -57.56 -59.88 59.92
C ASP A 499 -58.37 -61.19 59.98
N ALA A 500 -57.87 -62.28 59.40
CA ALA A 500 -58.48 -63.60 59.48
C ALA A 500 -58.44 -64.15 60.91
N TYR A 501 -57.30 -64.04 61.60
CA TYR A 501 -57.15 -64.40 63.01
C TYR A 501 -58.04 -63.54 63.91
N ASP A 502 -58.14 -62.23 63.68
CA ASP A 502 -59.01 -61.34 64.43
C ASP A 502 -60.48 -61.62 64.15
N LYS A 503 -60.87 -61.99 62.93
CA LYS A 503 -62.23 -62.50 62.62
C LYS A 503 -62.52 -63.80 63.35
N MET A 504 -61.59 -64.76 63.36
CA MET A 504 -61.71 -66.00 64.14
C MET A 504 -61.77 -65.74 65.64
N ARG A 505 -61.00 -64.76 66.13
CA ARG A 505 -60.99 -64.33 67.53
C ARG A 505 -62.26 -63.57 67.92
N GLN A 506 -62.85 -62.79 67.01
CA GLN A 506 -64.15 -62.14 67.22
C GLN A 506 -65.31 -63.13 67.22
N GLN A 507 -65.23 -64.21 66.43
CA GLN A 507 -66.17 -65.35 66.50
C GLN A 507 -65.97 -66.22 67.75
N SER A 508 -64.76 -66.24 68.30
CA SER A 508 -64.40 -66.95 69.53
C SER A 508 -64.24 -65.99 70.71
N LYS A 509 -65.27 -65.18 70.97
CA LYS A 509 -65.38 -64.44 72.24
C LYS A 509 -65.89 -65.37 73.33
N VAL A 510 -64.95 -66.02 74.03
CA VAL A 510 -65.17 -66.53 75.39
C VAL A 510 -64.24 -65.74 76.34
N PRO A 511 -64.78 -65.19 77.45
CA PRO A 511 -64.02 -64.42 78.43
C PRO A 511 -63.32 -65.35 79.42
N LEU A 512 -62.04 -65.13 79.76
CA LEU A 512 -61.36 -65.67 80.97
C LEU A 512 -59.91 -65.11 80.99
N THR A 513 -59.59 -64.11 81.82
CA THR A 513 -58.99 -64.17 83.18
C THR A 513 -57.49 -64.56 83.23
N THR A 514 -56.64 -63.54 83.52
CA THR A 514 -55.53 -63.45 84.53
C THR A 514 -54.66 -64.67 84.88
N PRO A 515 -53.36 -64.56 85.30
CA PRO A 515 -52.67 -63.44 85.99
C PRO A 515 -51.21 -63.13 85.48
N SER A 516 -50.71 -61.90 85.58
CA SER A 516 -49.76 -61.36 86.59
C SER A 516 -48.50 -62.22 86.87
N THR A 517 -47.29 -61.71 86.57
CA THR A 517 -46.16 -61.49 87.53
C THR A 517 -44.88 -60.95 86.84
N MET A 518 -44.63 -59.65 87.05
CA MET A 518 -43.39 -58.90 87.38
C MET A 518 -41.98 -59.28 86.86
N ALA A 519 -41.31 -58.28 86.26
CA ALA A 519 -40.04 -57.61 86.68
C ALA A 519 -39.52 -56.76 85.50
N SER A 520 -39.59 -55.43 85.46
CA SER A 520 -38.90 -54.38 86.24
C SER A 520 -37.37 -54.39 86.13
N LEU A 521 -36.83 -53.33 85.51
CA LEU A 521 -35.58 -52.57 85.79
C LEU A 521 -35.12 -51.92 84.47
N GLU A 522 -35.28 -50.60 84.32
CA GLU A 522 -34.21 -49.59 84.51
C GLU A 522 -33.17 -49.60 83.38
N SER A 523 -32.53 -48.53 82.93
CA SER A 523 -32.59 -47.08 83.11
C SER A 523 -31.44 -46.53 82.23
N ARG A 524 -31.45 -45.21 81.99
CA ARG A 524 -30.29 -44.33 81.70
C ARG A 524 -29.73 -44.33 80.27
N SER A 525 -29.75 -43.19 79.56
CA SER A 525 -28.97 -41.94 79.75
C SER A 525 -27.55 -42.07 79.17
N ARG A 526 -27.23 -41.30 78.12
CA ARG A 526 -26.52 -39.99 78.17
C ARG A 526 -25.06 -40.08 78.68
N THR A 527 -24.11 -39.67 77.85
CA THR A 527 -22.94 -38.77 78.13
C THR A 527 -22.07 -38.72 76.86
N SER A 528 -21.87 -37.57 76.20
CA SER A 528 -20.92 -36.48 76.49
C SER A 528 -19.46 -36.99 76.52
N SER A 529 -18.61 -36.58 75.57
CA SER A 529 -17.78 -35.36 75.62
C SER A 529 -16.44 -35.57 76.36
N VAL A 530 -15.43 -34.78 75.95
CA VAL A 530 -14.10 -34.55 76.56
C VAL A 530 -13.02 -35.54 76.05
N GLU A 531 -12.08 -35.18 75.17
CA GLU A 531 -11.15 -34.04 75.07
C GLU A 531 -9.85 -34.21 75.90
N ALA A 532 -8.74 -33.91 75.22
CA ALA A 532 -7.42 -33.50 75.72
C ALA A 532 -6.29 -34.55 75.98
N ARG A 533 -5.29 -34.45 75.08
CA ARG A 533 -3.82 -34.25 75.31
C ARG A 533 -3.04 -35.39 76.01
N ARG A 534 -1.79 -35.73 75.64
CA ARG A 534 -0.68 -34.98 75.00
C ARG A 534 0.48 -35.94 74.64
N LYS A 535 1.28 -35.57 73.60
CA LYS A 535 2.73 -35.84 73.33
C LYS A 535 3.15 -37.31 73.11
N GLU A 536 4.12 -37.71 72.30
CA GLU A 536 5.19 -37.16 71.42
C GLU A 536 5.59 -38.40 70.57
N THR A 537 5.79 -38.38 69.25
CA THR A 537 7.04 -38.17 68.48
C THR A 537 6.97 -39.08 67.22
N THR A 538 7.71 -38.70 66.19
CA THR A 538 8.27 -39.52 65.09
C THR A 538 7.44 -39.88 63.83
N ALA A 539 8.02 -39.45 62.70
CA ALA A 539 8.04 -40.05 61.36
C ALA A 539 6.83 -39.83 60.41
N THR A 540 6.93 -38.77 59.60
CA THR A 540 6.23 -38.58 58.32
C THR A 540 6.99 -39.25 57.17
N PRO A 541 6.37 -40.15 56.37
CA PRO A 541 6.86 -40.49 55.04
C PRO A 541 6.10 -39.71 53.95
N LYS A 542 6.90 -39.29 52.97
CA LYS A 542 6.57 -38.48 51.79
C LYS A 542 5.68 -39.23 50.81
N GLY A 543 4.66 -38.54 50.29
CA GLY A 543 3.98 -38.93 49.04
C GLY A 543 4.82 -38.61 47.81
N PRO A 544 4.71 -39.38 46.70
CA PRO A 544 5.42 -39.10 45.47
C PRO A 544 4.62 -38.10 44.62
N ARG A 545 5.22 -36.94 44.33
CA ARG A 545 4.76 -36.00 43.31
C ARG A 545 5.76 -36.00 42.14
N THR A 546 5.15 -36.08 40.97
CA THR A 546 5.63 -35.92 39.58
C THR A 546 6.83 -35.00 39.34
N PRO A 547 7.70 -35.32 38.36
CA PRO A 547 8.77 -34.44 37.91
C PRO A 547 8.30 -33.48 36.80
N ARG A 548 8.76 -32.23 36.88
CA ARG A 548 8.67 -31.18 35.86
C ARG A 548 10.10 -30.69 35.60
N PRO A 549 10.56 -30.54 34.35
CA PRO A 549 11.93 -30.08 34.09
C PRO A 549 12.00 -28.55 34.11
N SER A 550 12.99 -28.02 34.84
CA SER A 550 13.40 -26.62 34.85
C SER A 550 14.73 -26.46 34.13
N THR A 551 14.75 -25.58 33.15
CA THR A 551 15.91 -24.97 32.51
C THR A 551 16.74 -24.22 33.55
N SER A 552 18.05 -24.44 33.52
CA SER A 552 19.05 -23.75 34.32
C SER A 552 19.67 -22.58 33.53
N THR A 553 19.73 -21.42 34.17
CA THR A 553 20.59 -20.30 33.79
C THR A 553 21.40 -19.92 35.04
N PRO A 554 22.74 -19.76 34.97
CA PRO A 554 23.53 -19.28 36.10
C PRO A 554 23.68 -17.75 36.02
N GLY A 555 23.60 -17.10 37.18
CA GLY A 555 23.83 -15.66 37.34
C GLY A 555 25.26 -15.30 37.76
N ALA A 556 25.57 -14.00 37.73
CA ALA A 556 26.33 -13.30 38.78
C ALA A 556 26.38 -11.78 38.57
N ALA A 557 26.25 -11.06 39.70
CA ALA A 557 26.93 -9.82 40.11
C ALA A 557 26.43 -8.42 39.69
N ASN A 558 25.87 -7.72 40.69
CA ASN A 558 26.22 -6.39 41.21
C ASN A 558 26.69 -5.27 40.26
N THR A 559 25.98 -4.13 40.25
CA THR A 559 26.35 -2.88 40.96
C THR A 559 25.44 -1.69 40.58
N ALA A 560 25.12 -0.86 41.59
CA ALA A 560 24.92 0.61 41.59
C ALA A 560 23.90 1.25 40.61
N ALA A 561 22.85 1.91 41.12
CA ALA A 561 22.74 3.40 41.28
C ALA A 561 22.65 4.16 39.93
N ALA A 562 21.78 5.14 39.67
CA ALA A 562 20.93 5.99 40.50
C ALA A 562 19.83 6.64 39.61
N ASN A 563 18.79 7.14 40.28
CA ASN A 563 18.00 8.36 39.98
C ASN A 563 17.77 8.78 38.52
N THR A 564 16.50 8.99 38.16
CA THR A 564 15.90 10.33 38.28
C THR A 564 14.39 10.34 37.99
N SER A 565 13.66 10.89 38.94
CA SER A 565 12.27 11.29 38.88
C SER A 565 12.11 12.67 38.24
N SER A 566 10.96 12.85 37.57
CA SER A 566 10.14 14.06 37.40
C SER A 566 10.64 15.41 37.94
N SER A 567 10.44 16.48 37.18
CA SER A 567 9.67 17.67 37.62
C SER A 567 9.70 18.79 36.56
N ALA A 568 8.59 19.51 36.49
CA ALA A 568 8.30 20.69 35.68
C ALA A 568 9.10 21.95 36.05
N GLY A 569 9.05 22.97 35.17
CA GLY A 569 8.92 24.37 35.61
C GLY A 569 9.86 25.44 35.00
N ALA A 570 9.38 26.09 33.93
CA ALA A 570 9.26 27.55 33.72
C ALA A 570 10.46 28.56 33.71
N LYS A 571 10.30 29.56 32.81
CA LYS A 571 10.91 30.92 32.66
C LYS A 571 12.30 30.96 31.99
N GLY A 572 12.48 31.60 30.81
CA GLY A 572 12.53 33.06 30.56
C GLY A 572 13.96 33.55 30.86
N THR A 573 14.79 34.12 29.98
CA THR A 573 14.60 35.28 29.09
C THR A 573 15.92 35.56 28.32
N LEU A 574 15.79 36.18 27.13
CA LEU A 574 16.65 37.20 26.49
C LEU A 574 17.94 36.85 25.68
N SER A 575 17.89 37.37 24.43
CA SER A 575 18.91 38.07 23.59
C SER A 575 20.05 37.32 22.86
N GLU A 576 19.89 37.25 21.51
CA GLU A 576 20.81 37.66 20.40
C GLU A 576 22.30 37.22 20.34
N PRO A 577 22.99 37.31 19.17
CA PRO A 577 22.55 37.11 17.77
C PRO A 577 23.47 36.13 16.97
N LEU A 578 22.94 35.65 15.83
CA LEU A 578 23.60 35.30 14.56
C LEU A 578 25.09 34.89 14.54
N ALA A 579 25.33 33.60 14.28
CA ALA A 579 26.50 33.15 13.54
C ALA A 579 26.13 31.96 12.62
N MET A 580 26.38 32.11 11.31
CA MET A 580 26.24 31.04 10.32
C MET A 580 27.24 29.91 10.60
N PRO A 581 26.89 28.63 10.41
CA PRO A 581 27.88 27.58 10.31
C PRO A 581 28.42 27.51 8.88
N THR A 582 29.65 27.98 8.76
CA THR A 582 30.56 27.72 7.65
C THR A 582 30.71 26.21 7.41
N LEU A 583 30.58 25.79 6.16
CA LEU A 583 30.87 24.43 5.69
C LEU A 583 32.29 24.00 6.08
N PRO A 584 32.50 22.81 6.66
CA PRO A 584 33.83 22.22 6.77
C PRO A 584 34.23 21.50 5.47
N PRO A 585 35.53 21.44 5.14
CA PRO A 585 36.03 20.96 3.87
C PRO A 585 36.04 19.42 3.78
N ALA A 586 36.05 18.95 2.54
CA ALA A 586 36.15 17.55 2.14
C ALA A 586 37.21 16.77 2.93
N ARG A 587 36.75 15.88 3.81
CA ARG A 587 37.60 14.91 4.51
C ARG A 587 37.60 13.59 3.72
N ARG A 588 38.69 13.36 2.99
CA ARG A 588 39.09 12.02 2.52
C ARG A 588 39.22 11.11 3.74
N SER A 589 38.40 10.06 3.80
CA SER A 589 38.56 8.96 4.75
C SER A 589 38.58 7.65 3.97
N ARG A 590 39.78 7.09 3.81
CA ARG A 590 39.99 5.66 3.56
C ARG A 590 39.79 4.97 4.91
N GLY A 591 38.59 4.44 5.15
CA GLY A 591 38.35 3.45 6.19
C GLY A 591 38.49 2.06 5.57
N ARG A 592 39.67 1.46 5.71
CA ARG A 592 39.93 0.06 5.41
C ARG A 592 39.43 -0.70 6.65
N GLU A 593 38.23 -1.24 6.58
CA GLU A 593 37.76 -2.18 7.59
C GLU A 593 38.54 -3.48 7.40
N ASP A 594 39.38 -3.80 8.39
CA ASP A 594 40.07 -5.06 8.48
C ASP A 594 39.03 -6.18 8.64
N SER A 595 38.82 -6.94 7.58
CA SER A 595 38.11 -8.22 7.63
C SER A 595 38.93 -9.19 8.50
N PRO A 596 38.29 -9.97 9.40
CA PRO A 596 38.98 -10.96 10.21
C PRO A 596 39.29 -12.19 9.32
N THR A 597 40.38 -12.14 8.55
CA THR A 597 40.77 -13.24 7.63
C THR A 597 41.66 -14.29 8.29
N SER A 598 41.47 -14.56 9.57
CA SER A 598 42.14 -15.68 10.24
C SER A 598 41.10 -16.57 10.92
N CYS A 599 40.30 -17.26 10.10
CA CYS A 599 39.66 -18.49 10.55
C CYS A 599 40.77 -19.50 10.83
N ASP A 600 41.09 -19.66 12.12
CA ASP A 600 41.99 -20.71 12.57
C ASP A 600 41.29 -22.05 12.40
N TRP A 601 41.59 -22.71 11.27
CA TRP A 601 41.04 -24.00 10.88
C TRP A 601 41.26 -25.07 11.95
N LYS A 602 42.31 -24.96 12.77
CA LYS A 602 42.52 -25.89 13.89
C LYS A 602 41.43 -25.76 14.94
N THR A 603 41.07 -24.53 15.30
CA THR A 603 39.99 -24.26 16.26
C THR A 603 38.63 -24.73 15.70
N ALA A 604 38.38 -24.55 14.39
CA ALA A 604 37.15 -25.02 13.76
C ALA A 604 37.05 -26.56 13.72
N VAL A 605 38.13 -27.24 13.33
CA VAL A 605 38.19 -28.71 13.28
C VAL A 605 38.10 -29.32 14.68
N GLN A 606 38.68 -28.67 15.69
CA GLN A 606 38.58 -29.11 17.08
C GLN A 606 37.15 -28.97 17.62
N ARG A 607 36.42 -27.88 17.30
CA ARG A 607 34.98 -27.77 17.64
C ARG A 607 34.13 -28.82 16.94
N MET A 608 34.40 -29.09 15.66
CA MET A 608 33.68 -30.14 14.93
C MET A 608 33.96 -31.53 15.51
N SER A 609 35.14 -31.76 16.08
CA SER A 609 35.44 -32.98 16.82
C SER A 609 34.73 -33.05 18.17
N GLU A 610 34.69 -31.95 18.93
CA GLU A 610 33.96 -31.84 20.20
C GLU A 610 32.44 -32.02 20.03
N GLU A 611 31.89 -31.58 18.90
CA GLU A 611 30.48 -31.75 18.53
C GLU A 611 30.18 -33.14 17.92
N GLY A 612 31.17 -34.02 17.81
CA GLY A 612 31.01 -35.39 17.29
C GLY A 612 30.79 -35.48 15.78
N LEU A 613 31.02 -34.39 15.04
CA LEU A 613 30.83 -34.31 13.58
C LEU A 613 32.02 -34.90 12.82
N VAL A 614 33.21 -34.97 13.43
CA VAL A 614 34.41 -35.54 12.82
C VAL A 614 35.18 -36.38 13.84
N HIS A 615 35.49 -37.63 13.50
CA HIS A 615 36.42 -38.47 14.26
C HIS A 615 37.85 -38.18 13.80
N LEU A 616 38.64 -37.52 14.64
CA LEU A 616 40.08 -37.38 14.42
C LEU A 616 40.75 -38.63 14.97
N GLU A 617 41.19 -39.54 14.09
CA GLU A 617 42.10 -40.61 14.47
C GLU A 617 43.39 -39.97 14.99
N SER A 618 43.70 -40.23 16.26
CA SER A 618 44.86 -39.67 16.95
C SER A 618 46.15 -40.36 16.56
#